data_AF-A0A6C0K1A7-F1
#
_entry.id   AF-A0A6C0K1A7-F1
#
_cell.length_a   1.000
_cell.length_b   1.000
_cell.length_c   1.000
_cell.angle_alpha   90.00
_cell.angle_beta   90.00
_cell.angle_gamma   90.00
#
_symmetry.space_group_name_H-M   'P 1'
#
loop_
_entity.id
_entity.type
_entity.pdbx_description
1 polymer ?
#
loop_
_entity_poly.entity_id
_entity_poly.type
_entity_poly.pdbx_seq_one_letter_code
_entity_poly.pdbx_strand_id
1 'polypeptide(L)'
;MLEYPPPHYLLFEPLNDIETQKLWIEYKEKHTDCEFSEVDAAELNTVETFATWFHTWISQSSKQRFRILIIWHSEFLTFSCQQMLRRSLEERSYKCRVWFHVEDPMGIQPAIQSRCIVKRIKTFIHNPVIKQI
;
A
#
# COMPACT_ATOMS: atom_id res chain seq x y z
N MET A 1 -11.68 -9.95 -7.10
CA MET A 1 -12.20 -8.97 -6.14
C MET A 1 -11.34 -9.01 -4.88
N LEU A 2 -11.07 -7.88 -4.23
CA LEU A 2 -10.38 -7.88 -2.93
C LEU A 2 -11.31 -8.37 -1.83
N GLU A 3 -10.76 -9.10 -0.86
CA GLU A 3 -11.49 -9.74 0.25
C GLU A 3 -11.89 -8.74 1.33
N TYR A 4 -12.97 -9.07 2.06
CA TYR A 4 -13.45 -8.37 3.25
C TYR A 4 -13.78 -9.42 4.33
N PRO A 5 -13.28 -9.30 5.58
CA PRO A 5 -12.44 -8.22 6.10
C PRO A 5 -11.08 -8.15 5.38
N PRO A 6 -10.53 -6.95 5.15
CA PRO A 6 -9.33 -6.81 4.34
C PRO A 6 -8.12 -7.41 5.06
N PRO A 7 -7.27 -8.20 4.38
CA PRO A 7 -5.94 -8.55 4.86
C PRO A 7 -4.93 -7.43 4.57
N HIS A 8 -3.66 -7.66 4.92
CA HIS A 8 -2.55 -6.90 4.34
C HIS A 8 -2.34 -7.38 2.90
N TYR A 9 -2.22 -6.45 1.95
CA TYR A 9 -1.98 -6.78 0.55
C TYR A 9 -0.62 -6.28 0.09
N LEU A 10 0.00 -7.03 -0.81
CA LEU A 10 1.07 -6.56 -1.67
C LEU A 10 0.54 -6.64 -3.10
N LEU A 11 0.22 -5.47 -3.66
CA LEU A 11 -0.35 -5.28 -4.98
C LEU A 11 0.79 -4.97 -5.94
N PHE A 12 1.12 -5.94 -6.77
CA PHE A 12 2.19 -5.83 -7.76
C PHE A 12 1.60 -5.42 -9.11
N GLU A 13 1.87 -4.18 -9.54
CA GLU A 13 1.49 -3.65 -10.85
C GLU A 13 2.75 -3.20 -11.61
N PRO A 14 3.18 -3.88 -12.67
CA PRO A 14 4.33 -3.43 -13.44
C PRO A 14 4.04 -2.13 -14.21
N LEU A 15 5.03 -1.24 -14.29
CA LEU A 15 5.14 -0.04 -15.15
C LEU A 15 4.35 1.22 -14.76
N ASN A 16 3.25 1.08 -14.02
CA ASN A 16 2.44 2.18 -13.51
C ASN A 16 1.47 1.66 -12.43
N ASP A 17 0.66 2.55 -11.88
CA ASP A 17 -0.26 2.33 -10.76
C ASP A 17 -1.75 2.51 -11.14
N ILE A 18 -2.08 2.57 -12.44
CA ILE A 18 -3.40 2.98 -12.93
C ILE A 18 -4.49 1.99 -12.51
N GLU A 19 -4.26 0.69 -12.65
CA GLU A 19 -5.27 -0.31 -12.31
C GLU A 19 -5.40 -0.47 -10.79
N THR A 20 -4.30 -0.27 -10.04
CA THR A 20 -4.32 -0.26 -8.57
C THR A 20 -5.08 0.96 -8.04
N GLN A 21 -4.92 2.14 -8.64
CA GLN A 21 -5.71 3.33 -8.31
C GLN A 21 -7.21 3.10 -8.52
N LYS A 22 -7.60 2.53 -9.67
CA LYS A 22 -9.01 2.18 -9.92
C LYS A 22 -9.54 1.20 -8.87
N LEU A 23 -8.80 0.14 -8.61
CA LEU A 23 -9.16 -0.86 -7.60
C LEU A 23 -9.31 -0.25 -6.21
N TRP A 24 -8.43 0.69 -5.86
CA TRP A 24 -8.46 1.40 -4.59
C TRP A 24 -9.70 2.29 -4.47
N ILE A 25 -10.03 3.06 -5.52
CA ILE A 25 -11.23 3.90 -5.56
C ILE A 25 -12.49 3.04 -5.42
N GLU A 26 -12.62 1.98 -6.22
CA GLU A 26 -13.76 1.06 -6.16
C GLU A 26 -13.91 0.43 -4.76
N TYR A 27 -12.80 0.07 -4.12
CA TYR A 27 -12.82 -0.50 -2.78
C TYR A 27 -13.28 0.53 -1.72
N LYS A 28 -12.82 1.79 -1.82
CA LYS A 28 -13.26 2.88 -0.94
C LYS A 28 -14.76 3.13 -1.04
N GLU A 29 -15.29 3.17 -2.27
CA GLU A 29 -16.72 3.38 -2.52
C GLU A 29 -17.58 2.24 -1.97
N LYS A 30 -17.08 1.00 -2.06
CA LYS A 30 -17.80 -0.18 -1.60
C LYS A 30 -17.80 -0.35 -0.08
N HIS A 31 -16.76 0.11 0.62
CA HIS A 31 -16.52 -0.17 2.03
C HIS A 31 -16.46 1.11 2.88
N THR A 32 -17.59 1.83 2.94
CA THR A 32 -17.73 3.10 3.68
C THR A 32 -17.62 2.96 5.21
N ASP A 33 -17.60 1.73 5.72
CA ASP A 33 -17.39 1.36 7.13
C ASP A 33 -15.90 1.27 7.52
N CYS A 34 -15.00 1.57 6.58
CA CYS A 34 -13.56 1.65 6.77
C CYS A 34 -13.08 3.10 6.74
N GLU A 35 -11.96 3.36 7.41
CA GLU A 35 -11.20 4.60 7.26
C GLU A 35 -10.04 4.35 6.30
N PHE A 36 -9.80 5.28 5.37
CA PHE A 36 -8.80 5.13 4.33
C PHE A 36 -7.74 6.21 4.45
N SER A 37 -6.48 5.84 4.24
CA SER A 37 -5.33 6.74 4.24
C SER A 37 -4.36 6.32 3.15
N GLU A 38 -3.60 7.29 2.64
CA GLU A 38 -2.70 7.10 1.50
C GLU A 38 -1.40 7.86 1.77
N VAL A 39 -0.28 7.28 1.37
CA VAL A 39 1.03 7.92 1.41
C VAL A 39 1.85 7.43 0.22
N ASP A 40 2.67 8.29 -0.36
CA ASP A 40 3.59 7.91 -1.43
C ASP A 40 5.02 7.81 -0.90
N ALA A 41 5.62 6.63 -1.03
CA ALA A 41 7.01 6.41 -0.64
C ALA A 41 8.00 7.03 -1.64
N ALA A 42 7.57 7.45 -2.83
CA ALA A 42 8.39 8.31 -3.68
C ALA A 42 8.62 9.69 -3.05
N GLU A 43 7.71 10.15 -2.18
CA GLU A 43 7.79 11.45 -1.49
C GLU A 43 8.25 11.31 -0.03
N LEU A 44 7.84 10.25 0.68
CA LEU A 44 8.09 10.03 2.10
C LEU A 44 8.66 8.62 2.35
N ASN A 45 9.99 8.49 2.38
CA ASN A 45 10.67 7.18 2.49
C ASN A 45 11.69 7.02 3.63
N THR A 46 12.04 8.08 4.36
CA THR A 46 13.07 8.02 5.41
C THR A 46 12.48 7.73 6.78
N VAL A 47 13.33 7.33 7.73
CA VAL A 47 12.89 7.06 9.10
C VAL A 47 12.36 8.33 9.75
N GLU A 48 13.03 9.47 9.56
CA GLU A 48 12.67 10.74 10.18
C GLU A 48 11.27 11.20 9.76
N THR A 49 10.89 10.93 8.51
CA THR A 49 9.63 11.36 7.91
C THR A 49 8.56 10.27 8.00
N PHE A 50 8.76 9.15 7.30
CA PHE A 50 7.77 8.08 7.18
C PHE A 50 7.53 7.35 8.50
N ALA A 51 8.57 7.01 9.27
CA ALA A 51 8.37 6.26 10.52
C ALA A 51 7.54 7.06 11.53
N THR A 52 7.88 8.33 11.72
CA THR A 52 7.16 9.25 12.60
C THR A 52 5.70 9.38 12.19
N TRP A 53 5.46 9.57 10.89
CA TRP A 53 4.11 9.66 10.34
C TRP A 53 3.32 8.37 10.54
N PHE A 54 3.92 7.23 10.21
CA PHE A 54 3.28 5.91 10.32
C PHE A 54 2.96 5.54 11.77
N HIS A 55 3.86 5.83 12.70
CA HIS A 55 3.61 5.65 14.14
C HIS A 55 2.44 6.49 14.64
N THR A 56 2.34 7.73 14.16
CA THR A 56 1.19 8.60 14.47
C THR A 56 -0.08 8.01 13.89
N TRP A 57 -0.07 7.60 12.62
CA TRP A 57 -1.22 6.97 11.98
C TRP A 57 -1.64 5.71 12.72
N ILE A 58 -0.76 4.73 12.94
CA ILE A 58 -1.15 3.42 13.49
C ILE A 58 -1.64 3.48 14.95
N SER A 59 -1.24 4.50 15.71
CA SER A 59 -1.64 4.69 17.10
C SER A 59 -2.99 5.39 17.26
N GLN A 60 -3.46 6.10 16.24
CA GLN A 60 -4.76 6.78 16.27
C GLN A 60 -5.91 5.78 16.43
N SER A 61 -6.82 6.10 17.35
CA SER A 61 -8.08 5.38 17.50
C SER A 61 -9.09 5.84 16.44
N SER A 62 -9.80 4.90 15.83
CA SER A 62 -10.91 5.19 14.91
C SER A 62 -12.19 4.55 15.39
N LYS A 63 -13.33 5.16 15.05
CA LYS A 63 -14.66 4.56 15.22
C LYS A 63 -14.98 3.53 14.13
N GLN A 64 -14.28 3.58 13.00
CA GLN A 64 -14.46 2.63 11.91
C GLN A 64 -13.92 1.25 12.25
N ARG A 65 -14.49 0.23 11.61
CA ARG A 65 -14.17 -1.17 11.90
C ARG A 65 -12.72 -1.48 11.53
N PHE A 66 -12.29 -1.02 10.36
CA PHE A 66 -10.92 -1.15 9.88
C PHE A 66 -10.38 0.21 9.44
N ARG A 67 -9.06 0.35 9.55
CA ARG A 67 -8.30 1.47 8.99
C ARG A 67 -7.34 0.90 7.97
N ILE A 68 -7.37 1.40 6.75
CA ILE A 68 -6.61 0.85 5.63
C ILE A 68 -5.69 1.95 5.11
N LEU A 69 -4.39 1.69 5.19
CA LEU A 69 -3.36 2.52 4.59
C LEU A 69 -2.88 1.87 3.30
N ILE A 70 -2.92 2.60 2.19
CA ILE A 70 -2.13 2.24 1.00
C ILE A 70 -0.82 3.05 0.99
N ILE A 71 0.28 2.35 0.77
CA ILE A 71 1.60 2.93 0.55
C ILE A 71 1.90 2.78 -0.93
N TRP A 72 1.90 3.89 -1.65
CA TRP A 72 2.27 3.96 -3.05
C TRP A 72 3.79 3.83 -3.22
N HIS A 73 4.20 3.22 -4.33
CA HIS A 73 5.61 2.97 -4.69
C HIS A 73 6.48 2.45 -3.54
N SER A 74 5.98 1.45 -2.81
CA SER A 74 6.53 0.98 -1.54
C SER A 74 7.97 0.46 -1.63
N GLU A 75 8.47 0.11 -2.82
CA GLU A 75 9.86 -0.24 -3.10
C GLU A 75 10.84 0.89 -2.77
N PHE A 76 10.39 2.15 -2.74
CA PHE A 76 11.22 3.29 -2.39
C PHE A 76 11.40 3.48 -0.89
N LEU A 77 10.66 2.76 -0.05
CA LEU A 77 10.88 2.78 1.40
C LEU A 77 12.29 2.26 1.72
N THR A 78 13.01 3.03 2.54
CA THR A 78 14.32 2.59 3.05
C THR A 78 14.22 1.25 3.79
N PHE A 79 15.32 0.48 3.80
CA PHE A 79 15.39 -0.79 4.52
C PHE A 79 14.95 -0.66 5.98
N SER A 80 15.33 0.43 6.65
CA SER A 80 14.95 0.71 8.04
C SER A 80 13.44 0.91 8.20
N CYS A 81 12.79 1.66 7.30
CA CYS A 81 11.33 1.81 7.28
C CYS A 81 10.63 0.46 7.09
N GLN A 82 11.11 -0.36 6.16
CA GLN A 82 10.56 -1.70 5.92
C GLN A 82 10.74 -2.64 7.13
N GLN A 83 11.89 -2.60 7.81
CA GLN A 83 12.11 -3.38 9.04
C GLN A 83 11.15 -2.98 10.17
N MET A 84 10.90 -1.67 10.33
CA MET A 84 9.97 -1.16 11.30
C MET A 84 8.52 -1.61 11.02
N LEU A 85 8.11 -1.59 9.75
CA LEU A 85 6.76 -1.99 9.34
C LEU A 85 6.46 -3.44 9.70
N ARG A 86 7.44 -4.34 9.57
CA ARG A 86 7.29 -5.78 9.83
C ARG A 86 6.55 -6.10 11.14
N ARG A 87 6.95 -5.48 12.26
CA ARG A 87 6.32 -5.73 13.58
C ARG A 87 4.93 -5.12 13.67
N SER A 88 4.77 -3.93 13.11
CA SER A 88 3.51 -3.18 13.11
C SER A 88 2.40 -3.91 12.35
N LEU A 89 2.74 -4.63 11.28
CA LEU A 89 1.82 -5.48 10.53
C LEU A 89 1.27 -6.65 11.35
N GLU A 90 1.91 -7.05 12.45
CA GLU A 90 1.44 -8.14 13.31
C GLU A 90 0.59 -7.57 14.47
N GLU A 91 1.15 -6.63 15.23
CA GLU A 91 0.63 -6.13 16.50
C GLU A 91 -0.70 -5.37 16.40
N ARG A 92 -0.98 -4.79 15.22
CA ARG A 92 -2.17 -3.94 14.99
C ARG A 92 -3.04 -4.45 13.84
N SER A 93 -2.74 -5.64 13.32
CA SER A 93 -3.46 -6.25 12.21
C SER A 93 -4.96 -6.29 12.44
N TYR A 94 -5.44 -6.64 13.64
CA TYR A 94 -6.87 -6.77 13.95
C TYR A 94 -7.73 -5.54 13.56
N LYS A 95 -7.13 -4.34 13.47
CA LYS A 95 -7.82 -3.09 13.11
C LYS A 95 -7.15 -2.32 11.95
N CYS A 96 -5.84 -2.31 11.89
CA CYS A 96 -5.07 -1.58 10.89
C CYS A 96 -4.57 -2.53 9.79
N ARG A 97 -4.93 -2.25 8.54
CA ARG A 97 -4.47 -2.97 7.35
C ARG A 97 -3.57 -2.05 6.54
N VAL A 98 -2.53 -2.64 5.98
CA VAL A 98 -1.55 -1.94 5.15
C VAL A 98 -1.49 -2.64 3.82
N TRP A 99 -1.68 -1.88 2.76
CA TRP A 99 -1.59 -2.31 1.38
C TRP A 99 -0.36 -1.66 0.77
N PHE A 100 0.48 -2.46 0.13
CA PHE A 100 1.68 -2.01 -0.54
C PHE A 100 1.42 -2.05 -2.04
N HIS A 101 1.46 -0.91 -2.72
CA HIS A 101 1.60 -0.88 -4.17
C HIS A 101 3.09 -0.95 -4.52
N VAL A 102 3.45 -1.79 -5.49
CA VAL A 102 4.83 -1.93 -5.99
C VAL A 102 4.88 -2.19 -7.49
N GLU A 103 5.87 -1.60 -8.15
CA GLU A 103 6.25 -1.91 -9.52
C GLU A 103 7.42 -2.90 -9.60
N ASP A 104 8.31 -2.88 -8.62
CA ASP A 104 9.34 -3.91 -8.43
C ASP A 104 9.18 -4.64 -7.08
N PRO A 105 8.61 -5.86 -7.05
CA PRO A 105 8.41 -6.60 -5.82
C PRO A 105 9.73 -7.05 -5.18
N MET A 106 10.86 -7.02 -5.90
CA MET A 106 12.18 -7.33 -5.35
C MET A 106 12.67 -6.24 -4.38
N GLY A 107 12.15 -5.01 -4.50
CA GLY A 107 12.42 -3.91 -3.58
C GLY A 107 11.78 -4.08 -2.19
N ILE A 108 10.90 -5.07 -2.01
CA ILE A 108 10.23 -5.35 -0.73
C ILE A 108 10.88 -6.50 0.00
N GLN A 109 11.18 -6.31 1.28
CA GLN A 109 11.73 -7.34 2.13
C GLN A 109 10.83 -8.58 2.22
N PRO A 110 11.39 -9.81 2.15
CA PRO A 110 10.63 -11.05 2.26
C PRO A 110 9.78 -11.15 3.54
N ALA A 111 10.18 -10.48 4.61
CA ALA A 111 9.40 -10.42 5.85
C ALA A 111 8.09 -9.64 5.69
N ILE A 112 8.04 -8.59 4.88
CA ILE A 112 6.77 -7.92 4.57
C ILE A 112 5.94 -8.81 3.65
N GLN A 113 6.56 -9.37 2.61
CA GLN A 113 5.86 -10.24 1.65
C GLN A 113 5.17 -11.42 2.35
N SER A 114 5.82 -12.07 3.31
CA SER A 114 5.27 -13.22 4.03
C SER A 114 4.06 -12.91 4.94
N ARG A 115 3.79 -11.63 5.20
CA ARG A 115 2.66 -11.15 6.02
C ARG A 115 1.51 -10.62 5.17
N CYS A 116 1.69 -10.57 3.85
CA CYS A 116 0.74 -10.00 2.91
C CYS A 116 0.18 -11.09 1.99
N ILE A 117 -1.07 -10.92 1.56
CA ILE A 117 -1.56 -11.62 0.37
C ILE A 117 -1.00 -10.89 -0.85
N VAL A 118 -0.19 -11.58 -1.65
CA VAL A 118 0.36 -11.02 -2.89
C VAL A 118 -0.67 -11.15 -4.00
N LYS A 119 -0.99 -10.04 -4.65
CA LYS A 119 -1.85 -10.01 -5.84
C LYS A 119 -1.14 -9.29 -6.97
N ARG A 120 -1.02 -9.97 -8.11
CA ARG A 120 -0.56 -9.36 -9.35
C ARG A 120 -1.72 -8.62 -10.01
N ILE A 121 -1.54 -7.33 -10.23
CA ILE A 121 -2.47 -6.45 -10.92
C ILE A 121 -2.16 -6.48 -12.43
N LYS A 122 -3.18 -6.20 -13.23
CA LYS A 122 -3.04 -6.16 -14.70
C LYS A 122 -2.23 -4.94 -15.07
N THR A 123 -1.24 -5.11 -15.94
CA THR A 123 -0.48 -3.99 -16.51
C THR A 123 -1.36 -3.18 -17.45
N PHE A 124 -1.44 -1.87 -17.22
CA PHE A 124 -2.00 -0.95 -18.19
C PHE A 124 -0.96 -0.60 -19.26
N ILE A 125 -1.28 -0.85 -20.53
CA ILE A 125 -0.41 -0.55 -21.68
C ILE A 125 -1.08 0.54 -22.52
N HIS A 126 -0.42 1.68 -22.66
CA HIS A 126 -0.83 2.75 -23.56
C HIS A 126 0.18 2.89 -24.70
N ASN A 127 -0.29 2.90 -25.95
CA ASN A 127 0.54 3.16 -27.11
C ASN A 127 0.50 4.66 -27.43
N PRO A 128 1.61 5.41 -27.22
CA PRO A 128 1.62 6.84 -27.48
C PRO A 128 1.44 7.12 -28.98
N VAL A 129 0.59 8.09 -29.31
CA VAL A 129 0.48 8.60 -30.69
C VAL A 129 1.55 9.68 -30.88
N ILE A 130 2.69 9.30 -31.45
CA ILE A 130 3.77 10.24 -31.77
C ILE A 130 3.38 11.01 -33.04
N LYS A 131 3.03 12.29 -32.89
CA LYS A 131 2.85 13.18 -34.05
C LYS A 131 4.22 13.46 -34.66
N GLN A 132 4.42 13.10 -35.92
CA GLN A 132 5.58 13.57 -36.69
C GLN A 132 5.41 15.08 -36.92
N ILE A 133 6.42 15.85 -36.53
CA ILE A 133 6.51 17.30 -36.75
C ILE A 133 7.13 17.53 -38.13
#